data_AF-A0A8J5TLV0-F1
#
_entry.id   AF-A0A8J5TLV0-F1
#
_cell.length_a   1.000
_cell.length_b   1.000
_cell.length_c   1.000
_cell.angle_alpha   90.00
_cell.angle_beta   90.00
_cell.angle_gamma   90.00
#
_symmetry.space_group_name_H-M   'P 1'
#
loop_
_entity.id
_entity.type
_entity.pdbx_description
1 polymer ?
#
loop_
_entity_poly.entity_id
_entity_poly.type
_entity_poly.pdbx_seq_one_letter_code
_entity_poly.pdbx_strand_id
1 'polypeptide(L)'
;MIGGDSTNTNTGVVWRRHSSIGEVARSQVPLDDLSAPCKRAPPEALNHQAGRPCNSPVSFNFKPVEGIEDIIELPVEIVKSLSTDQHSCYLLIKAIRSGSLSPELVGLKCGPLNHSSWFTTAQAILPLWMREHGLKGEVLRRLEVLVKFCLNFYFKMYYIKVKHHLKFGPEHVVSSLRLLRNQTSKVKNIISAAVIRGAYHAHPENILDSFLSSEDQHQRYFGVRQIEKIRKGRDFGDATVRPHENPKVNLQATSPEDLINLESENI
;
A
#
# COMPACT_ATOMS: atom_id res chain seq x y z
N MET A 1 -57.97 -19.44 -6.10
CA MET A 1 -56.79 -19.98 -6.80
C MET A 1 -55.63 -19.04 -6.52
N ILE A 2 -54.57 -19.57 -5.87
CA ILE A 2 -53.13 -19.24 -5.98
C ILE A 2 -52.80 -17.74 -6.19
N GLY A 3 -52.08 -16.98 -5.37
CA GLY A 3 -51.10 -17.21 -4.30
C GLY A 3 -50.08 -16.05 -4.35
N GLY A 4 -49.30 -15.81 -3.28
CA GLY A 4 -48.08 -14.99 -3.34
C GLY A 4 -48.04 -13.74 -2.45
N ASP A 5 -47.49 -13.91 -1.25
CA ASP A 5 -46.90 -12.85 -0.41
C ASP A 5 -45.76 -12.11 -1.14
N SER A 6 -45.61 -10.81 -0.85
CA SER A 6 -44.29 -10.29 -0.43
C SER A 6 -44.42 -8.91 0.22
N THR A 7 -43.95 -8.86 1.46
CA THR A 7 -43.77 -7.71 2.33
C THR A 7 -42.71 -6.74 1.78
N ASN A 8 -43.07 -5.45 1.67
CA ASN A 8 -42.13 -4.38 1.37
C ASN A 8 -41.65 -3.75 2.68
N THR A 9 -40.62 -4.34 3.29
CA THR A 9 -39.92 -3.72 4.43
C THR A 9 -38.79 -2.86 3.90
N ASN A 10 -39.02 -1.56 4.00
CA ASN A 10 -38.07 -0.48 3.81
C ASN A 10 -36.94 -0.60 4.87
N THR A 11 -35.75 -1.06 4.47
CA THR A 11 -34.53 -0.93 5.28
C THR A 11 -33.54 -0.06 4.54
N GLY A 12 -33.48 1.21 4.93
CA GLY A 12 -32.43 2.13 4.54
C GLY A 12 -31.07 1.61 4.97
N VAL A 13 -30.19 1.38 4.00
CA VAL A 13 -28.79 1.08 4.26
C VAL A 13 -28.08 2.40 4.52
N VAL A 14 -27.75 2.62 5.78
CA VAL A 14 -26.81 3.66 6.23
C VAL A 14 -25.42 3.29 5.72
N TRP A 15 -24.88 4.07 4.78
CA TRP A 15 -23.49 3.95 4.36
C TRP A 15 -22.55 4.35 5.50
N ARG A 16 -22.01 3.36 6.23
CA ARG A 16 -20.82 3.57 7.07
C ARG A 16 -19.60 3.74 6.17
N ARG A 17 -18.81 4.79 6.41
CA ARG A 17 -17.46 4.96 5.82
C ARG A 17 -16.56 3.80 6.27
N HIS A 18 -16.41 2.79 5.43
CA HIS A 18 -15.31 1.82 5.51
C HIS A 18 -14.26 2.22 4.49
N SER A 19 -13.02 2.38 4.96
CA SER A 19 -11.84 2.56 4.13
C SER A 19 -11.34 1.18 3.70
N SER A 20 -11.81 0.71 2.55
CA SER A 20 -11.46 -0.59 1.98
C SER A 20 -10.43 -0.42 0.85
N ILE A 21 -9.15 -0.60 1.18
CA ILE A 21 -8.21 -1.29 0.28
C ILE A 21 -8.03 -2.66 0.90
N GLY A 22 -8.77 -3.64 0.40
CA GLY A 22 -8.73 -5.00 0.93
C GLY A 22 -10.04 -5.79 0.80
N GLU A 23 -10.64 -5.82 -0.39
CA GLU A 23 -11.59 -6.87 -0.72
C GLU A 23 -11.27 -7.36 -2.14
N VAL A 24 -10.59 -8.50 -2.22
CA VAL A 24 -10.34 -9.21 -3.47
C VAL A 24 -11.61 -9.99 -3.77
N ALA A 25 -12.36 -9.53 -4.78
CA ALA A 25 -13.46 -10.29 -5.35
C ALA A 25 -12.92 -11.62 -5.91
N ARG A 26 -13.53 -12.74 -5.49
CA ARG A 26 -13.31 -14.05 -6.12
C ARG A 26 -13.81 -13.98 -7.55
N SER A 27 -12.93 -14.06 -8.54
CA SER A 27 -13.30 -14.62 -9.84
C SER A 27 -12.90 -16.09 -9.87
N GLN A 28 -13.85 -16.95 -10.20
CA GLN A 28 -13.59 -18.35 -10.53
C GLN A 28 -12.93 -18.36 -11.92
N VAL A 29 -11.66 -18.73 -11.99
CA VAL A 29 -10.98 -19.13 -13.22
C VAL A 29 -10.54 -20.59 -13.04
N PRO A 30 -10.69 -21.47 -14.05
CA PRO A 30 -10.50 -22.90 -13.88
C PRO A 30 -9.05 -23.23 -13.51
N LEU A 31 -8.89 -24.02 -12.44
CA LEU A 31 -7.66 -24.71 -12.10
C LEU A 31 -7.46 -25.80 -13.13
N ASP A 32 -6.60 -25.58 -14.11
CA ASP A 32 -5.75 -26.64 -14.65
C ASP A 32 -4.48 -26.02 -15.22
N ASP A 33 -3.38 -26.71 -14.95
CA ASP A 33 -2.05 -26.53 -15.55
C ASP A 33 -1.05 -25.55 -14.90
N LEU A 34 -0.69 -25.81 -13.64
CA LEU A 34 0.68 -25.59 -13.13
C LEU A 34 1.02 -26.69 -12.11
N SER A 35 1.22 -27.92 -12.60
CA SER A 35 1.72 -29.04 -11.82
C SER A 35 3.25 -28.96 -11.65
N ALA A 36 3.68 -28.18 -10.66
CA ALA A 36 5.00 -28.36 -10.03
C ALA A 36 4.86 -28.13 -8.51
N PRO A 37 5.16 -29.12 -7.66
CA PRO A 37 4.96 -28.99 -6.23
C PRO A 37 6.04 -28.08 -5.65
N CYS A 38 5.73 -26.78 -5.55
CA CYS A 38 6.39 -25.93 -4.58
C CYS A 38 6.05 -26.50 -3.21
N LYS A 39 6.97 -27.29 -2.64
CA LYS A 39 6.86 -27.84 -1.29
C LYS A 39 6.70 -26.67 -0.32
N ARG A 40 5.44 -26.30 -0.03
CA ARG A 40 5.10 -25.43 1.09
C ARG A 40 5.61 -26.16 2.32
N ALA A 41 6.59 -25.56 2.99
CA ALA A 41 6.98 -26.01 4.31
C ALA A 41 5.72 -26.08 5.21
N PRO A 42 5.60 -27.06 6.11
CA PRO A 42 4.44 -27.20 6.98
C PRO A 42 4.18 -25.91 7.78
N PRO A 43 2.91 -25.62 8.15
CA PRO A 43 2.49 -24.38 8.82
C PRO A 43 3.16 -24.11 10.18
N GLU A 44 3.93 -25.06 10.70
CA GLU A 44 4.50 -25.07 12.05
C GLU A 44 5.93 -24.48 12.14
N ALA A 45 6.65 -24.34 11.03
CA ALA A 45 8.09 -24.04 11.08
C ALA A 45 8.43 -22.61 11.57
N LEU A 46 7.54 -21.62 11.35
CA LEU A 46 7.74 -20.24 11.82
C LEU A 46 7.24 -20.01 13.26
N ASN A 47 6.25 -20.80 13.71
CA ASN A 47 5.72 -20.72 15.07
C ASN A 47 6.59 -21.47 16.09
N HIS A 48 7.31 -22.52 15.67
CA HIS A 48 8.16 -23.30 16.57
C HIS A 48 9.58 -22.72 16.78
N GLN A 49 10.10 -21.90 15.86
CA GLN A 49 11.43 -21.29 16.01
C GLN A 49 11.41 -19.87 16.58
N ALA A 50 10.33 -19.12 16.35
CA ALA A 50 10.08 -17.85 17.02
C ALA A 50 8.99 -18.08 18.07
N GLY A 51 9.37 -18.56 19.25
CA GLY A 51 8.46 -18.53 20.40
C GLY A 51 7.82 -17.15 20.50
N ARG A 52 6.52 -17.08 20.84
CA ARG A 52 5.66 -15.88 20.77
C ARG A 52 6.49 -14.59 20.73
N PRO A 53 6.58 -13.88 19.59
CA PRO A 53 7.50 -12.74 19.41
C PRO A 53 7.25 -11.60 20.42
N CYS A 54 6.15 -11.69 21.16
CA CYS A 54 5.64 -10.72 22.12
C CYS A 54 6.12 -10.91 23.56
N ASN A 55 6.89 -11.94 23.92
CA ASN A 55 7.25 -12.20 25.33
C ASN A 55 8.65 -11.74 25.76
N SER A 56 9.55 -11.43 24.82
CA SER A 56 10.88 -10.90 25.17
C SER A 56 10.79 -9.45 25.65
N PRO A 57 11.56 -9.05 26.68
CA PRO A 57 11.59 -7.66 27.14
C PRO A 57 12.07 -6.74 26.02
N VAL A 58 11.54 -5.52 26.02
CA VAL A 58 12.00 -4.47 25.10
C VAL A 58 13.38 -4.02 25.55
N SER A 59 14.34 -3.96 24.63
CA SER A 59 15.67 -3.45 24.96
C SER A 59 15.67 -1.94 24.84
N PHE A 60 16.05 -1.23 25.89
CA PHE A 60 16.23 0.23 25.81
C PHE A 60 17.47 0.65 24.99
N ASN A 61 18.30 -0.32 24.57
CA ASN A 61 19.57 -0.10 23.87
C ASN A 61 19.58 -0.66 22.43
N PHE A 62 18.44 -0.70 21.74
CA PHE A 62 18.42 -1.17 20.35
C PHE A 62 19.17 -0.20 19.43
N LYS A 63 19.82 -0.72 18.38
CA LYS A 63 20.52 0.11 17.40
C LYS A 63 19.51 0.76 16.45
N PRO A 64 19.56 2.10 16.25
CA PRO A 64 18.83 2.74 15.17
C PRO A 64 19.18 2.09 13.84
N VAL A 65 18.20 1.92 12.96
CA VAL A 65 18.46 1.36 11.64
C VAL A 65 19.10 2.45 10.77
N GLU A 66 20.31 2.18 10.27
CA GLU A 66 21.02 3.11 9.38
C GLU A 66 20.42 3.12 7.96
N GLY A 67 20.49 4.28 7.29
CA GLY A 67 19.99 4.44 5.91
C GLY A 67 18.48 4.59 5.79
N ILE A 68 17.82 5.10 6.84
CA ILE A 68 16.41 5.54 6.77
C ILE A 68 16.38 6.96 6.20
N GLU A 69 15.73 7.16 5.06
CA GLU A 69 15.37 8.50 4.59
C GLU A 69 14.32 9.13 5.52
N ASP A 70 14.31 10.46 5.65
CA ASP A 70 13.39 11.19 6.54
C ASP A 70 11.96 10.65 6.54
N ILE A 71 11.45 10.44 7.76
CA ILE A 71 10.05 10.08 7.99
C ILE A 71 9.20 11.24 7.50
N ILE A 72 8.12 10.90 6.79
CA ILE A 72 7.07 11.86 6.47
C ILE A 72 6.39 12.22 7.80
N GLU A 73 6.71 13.39 8.34
CA GLU A 73 6.04 13.91 9.52
C GLU A 73 4.57 14.17 9.17
N LEU A 74 3.68 13.39 9.78
CA LEU A 74 2.26 13.54 9.55
C LEU A 74 1.76 14.78 10.31
N PRO A 75 0.91 15.62 9.69
CA PRO A 75 0.27 16.74 10.38
C PRO A 75 -0.46 16.25 11.64
N VAL A 76 -0.43 17.03 12.70
CA VAL A 76 -1.02 16.68 14.01
C VAL A 76 -2.49 16.23 13.88
N GLU A 77 -3.26 16.89 13.02
CA GLU A 77 -4.67 16.53 12.81
C GLU A 77 -4.84 15.17 12.15
N ILE A 78 -3.94 14.80 11.23
CA ILE A 78 -3.94 13.46 10.63
C ILE A 78 -3.56 12.42 11.69
N VAL A 79 -2.55 12.69 12.53
CA VAL A 79 -2.12 11.79 13.60
C VAL A 79 -3.25 11.49 14.59
N LYS A 80 -4.07 12.49 14.93
CA LYS A 80 -5.25 12.32 15.78
C LYS A 80 -6.36 11.51 15.11
N SER A 81 -6.47 11.59 13.79
CA SER A 81 -7.46 10.84 13.00
C SER A 81 -7.08 9.38 12.74
N LEU A 82 -5.84 8.98 13.08
CA LEU A 82 -5.37 7.61 12.86
C LEU A 82 -6.12 6.63 13.76
N SER A 83 -6.40 5.44 13.21
CA SER A 83 -6.84 4.32 14.04
C SER A 83 -5.76 3.93 15.05
N THR A 84 -6.15 3.22 16.12
CA THR A 84 -5.23 2.77 17.17
C THR A 84 -4.01 2.06 16.61
N ASP A 85 -4.20 1.11 15.68
CA ASP A 85 -3.09 0.35 15.10
C ASP A 85 -2.16 1.22 14.23
N GLN A 86 -2.72 2.18 13.48
CA GLN A 86 -1.94 3.10 12.65
C GLN A 86 -1.14 4.06 13.50
N HIS A 87 -1.74 4.55 14.60
CA HIS A 87 -1.08 5.40 15.56
C HIS A 87 0.08 4.66 16.25
N SER A 88 -0.13 3.41 16.68
CA SER A 88 0.94 2.58 17.24
C SER A 88 2.08 2.38 16.23
N CYS A 89 1.79 2.06 14.96
CA CYS A 89 2.81 1.93 13.94
C CYS A 89 3.61 3.24 13.75
N TYR A 90 2.92 4.38 13.70
CA TYR A 90 3.56 5.69 13.59
C TYR A 90 4.55 5.96 14.73
N LEU A 91 4.15 5.67 15.98
CA LEU A 91 5.02 5.80 17.14
C LEU A 91 6.21 4.84 17.09
N LEU A 92 6.00 3.58 16.67
CA LEU A 92 7.07 2.58 16.52
C LEU A 92 8.12 3.03 15.51
N ILE A 93 7.69 3.56 14.36
CA ILE A 93 8.59 4.07 13.30
C ILE A 93 9.42 5.25 13.83
N LYS A 94 8.78 6.17 14.54
CA LYS A 94 9.46 7.31 15.16
C LYS A 94 10.51 6.85 16.17
N ALA A 95 10.18 5.86 17.01
CA ALA A 95 11.10 5.29 17.99
C ALA A 95 12.28 4.57 17.34
N ILE A 96 12.04 3.74 16.32
CA ILE A 96 13.11 3.00 15.62
C ILE A 96 14.11 3.96 14.95
N ARG A 97 13.61 5.09 14.42
CA ARG A 97 14.48 6.15 13.88
C ARG A 97 15.25 6.87 14.98
N SER A 98 14.59 7.31 16.04
CA SER A 98 15.22 8.12 17.09
C SER A 98 16.16 7.31 17.99
N GLY A 99 16.04 5.98 18.00
CA GLY A 99 16.70 5.13 18.98
C GLY A 99 16.14 5.29 20.40
N SER A 100 15.05 6.04 20.55
CA SER A 100 14.44 6.35 21.84
C SER A 100 13.05 5.77 21.93
N LEU A 101 12.82 4.96 22.96
CA LEU A 101 11.55 4.29 23.18
C LEU A 101 10.65 5.13 24.10
N SER A 102 9.44 5.44 23.64
CA SER A 102 8.41 6.04 24.50
C SER A 102 7.92 5.00 25.52
N PRO A 103 7.62 5.38 26.78
CA PRO A 103 7.01 4.50 27.77
C PRO A 103 5.72 3.82 27.27
N GLU A 104 4.95 4.50 26.41
CA GLU A 104 3.72 3.99 25.80
C GLU A 104 3.97 2.76 24.89
N LEU A 105 5.16 2.66 24.31
CA LEU A 105 5.55 1.56 23.41
C LEU A 105 6.06 0.33 24.15
N VAL A 106 6.50 0.49 25.41
CA VAL A 106 7.02 -0.62 26.24
C VAL A 106 5.93 -1.66 26.51
N GLY A 107 4.69 -1.21 26.69
CA GLY A 107 3.52 -2.06 26.97
C GLY A 107 2.81 -2.61 25.73
N LEU A 108 3.27 -2.26 24.51
CA LEU A 108 2.57 -2.62 23.29
C LEU A 108 2.64 -4.15 23.06
N LYS A 109 1.52 -4.83 23.32
CA LYS A 109 1.36 -6.24 22.99
C LYS A 109 0.99 -6.35 21.52
N CYS A 110 1.84 -7.03 20.75
CA CYS A 110 1.46 -7.34 19.38
C CYS A 110 0.36 -8.40 19.39
N GLY A 111 -0.70 -8.15 18.62
CA GLY A 111 -1.74 -9.14 18.36
C GLY A 111 -1.19 -10.37 17.62
N PRO A 112 -2.00 -11.43 17.47
CA PRO A 112 -1.60 -12.60 16.70
C PRO A 112 -1.23 -12.21 15.26
N LEU A 113 -0.18 -12.83 14.74
CA LEU A 113 0.25 -12.65 13.34
C LEU A 113 -0.86 -13.11 12.40
N ASN A 114 -1.49 -12.18 11.70
CA ASN A 114 -2.38 -12.48 10.58
C ASN A 114 -1.63 -12.29 9.26
N HIS A 115 -1.36 -13.38 8.55
CA HIS A 115 -0.65 -13.37 7.27
C HIS A 115 -1.47 -12.76 6.11
N SER A 116 -2.76 -12.48 6.32
CA SER A 116 -3.65 -11.91 5.30
C SER A 116 -3.44 -10.41 5.11
N SER A 117 -2.94 -9.72 6.13
CA SER A 117 -2.72 -8.28 6.11
C SER A 117 -1.25 -7.97 6.30
N TRP A 118 -0.65 -7.38 5.27
CA TRP A 118 0.72 -6.88 5.34
C TRP A 118 0.90 -5.84 6.45
N PHE A 119 -0.17 -5.09 6.79
CA PHE A 119 -0.15 -4.13 7.88
C PHE A 119 0.07 -4.80 9.25
N THR A 120 -0.69 -5.85 9.57
CA THR A 120 -0.56 -6.60 10.83
C THR A 120 0.81 -7.28 10.90
N THR A 121 1.32 -7.75 9.76
CA THR A 121 2.66 -8.33 9.66
C THR A 121 3.75 -7.29 9.94
N ALA A 122 3.65 -6.09 9.36
CA ALA A 122 4.57 -4.98 9.61
C ALA A 122 4.53 -4.52 11.08
N GLN A 123 3.33 -4.41 11.66
CA GLN A 123 3.11 -4.05 13.06
C GLN A 123 3.76 -5.05 14.03
N ALA A 124 3.96 -6.32 13.63
CA ALA A 124 4.69 -7.32 14.40
C ALA A 124 6.20 -7.32 14.18
N ILE A 125 6.64 -7.00 12.96
CA ILE A 125 8.07 -6.93 12.61
C ILE A 125 8.76 -5.74 13.30
N LEU A 126 8.11 -4.58 13.38
CA LEU A 126 8.72 -3.37 13.96
C LEU A 126 9.09 -3.54 15.45
N PRO A 127 8.20 -4.01 16.35
CA PRO A 127 8.55 -4.25 17.75
C PRO A 127 9.61 -5.33 17.91
N LEU A 128 9.66 -6.33 17.01
CA LEU A 128 10.68 -7.38 17.06
C LEU A 128 12.08 -6.78 16.97
N TRP A 129 12.30 -5.74 16.16
CA TRP A 129 13.59 -5.04 16.06
C TRP A 129 14.05 -4.38 17.37
N MET A 130 13.11 -3.86 18.16
CA MET A 130 13.41 -3.17 19.41
C MET A 130 13.56 -4.12 20.62
N ARG A 131 13.23 -5.40 20.44
CA ARG A 131 13.25 -6.41 21.50
C ARG A 131 14.58 -7.15 21.52
N GLU A 132 14.89 -7.73 22.68
CA GLU A 132 16.00 -8.67 22.80
C GLU A 132 15.63 -10.00 22.14
N HIS A 133 15.85 -10.06 20.83
CA HIS A 133 15.45 -11.19 20.00
C HIS A 133 16.51 -12.30 19.91
N GLY A 134 17.75 -12.06 20.35
CA GLY A 134 18.84 -13.05 20.32
C GLY A 134 19.30 -13.52 18.93
N LEU A 135 18.63 -13.09 17.85
CA LEU A 135 18.93 -13.42 16.46
C LEU A 135 20.37 -13.04 16.06
N LYS A 136 21.04 -13.96 15.34
CA LYS A 136 22.41 -13.80 14.84
C LYS A 136 22.51 -14.21 13.36
N GLY A 137 23.58 -13.77 12.70
CA GLY A 137 23.94 -14.21 11.34
C GLY A 137 22.92 -13.83 10.27
N GLU A 138 22.53 -14.81 9.45
CA GLU A 138 21.61 -14.63 8.31
C GLU A 138 20.20 -14.19 8.73
N VAL A 139 19.72 -14.68 9.88
CA VAL A 139 18.36 -14.36 10.35
C VAL A 139 18.24 -12.90 10.75
N LEU A 140 19.28 -12.35 11.39
CA LEU A 140 19.35 -10.92 11.71
C LEU A 140 19.37 -10.06 10.44
N ARG A 141 20.16 -10.46 9.44
CA ARG A 141 20.21 -9.75 8.15
C ARG A 141 18.86 -9.74 7.44
N ARG A 142 18.09 -10.83 7.52
CA ARG A 142 16.72 -10.89 6.96
C ARG A 142 15.76 -9.98 7.71
N LEU A 143 15.82 -9.95 9.03
CA LEU A 143 15.01 -9.03 9.84
C LEU A 143 15.32 -7.58 9.50
N GLU A 144 16.61 -7.22 9.38
CA GLU A 144 17.04 -5.88 9.01
C GLU A 144 16.48 -5.46 7.64
N VAL A 145 16.52 -6.35 6.63
CA VAL A 145 15.92 -6.07 5.31
C VAL A 145 14.41 -5.83 5.41
N LEU A 146 13.69 -6.62 6.21
CA LEU A 146 12.24 -6.44 6.40
C LEU A 146 11.91 -5.14 7.11
N VAL A 147 12.65 -4.79 8.17
CA VAL A 147 12.47 -3.53 8.90
C VAL A 147 12.78 -2.35 7.99
N LYS A 148 13.91 -2.39 7.27
CA LYS A 148 14.26 -1.36 6.27
C LYS A 148 13.19 -1.20 5.21
N PHE A 149 12.63 -2.29 4.69
CA PHE A 149 11.52 -2.25 3.74
C PHE A 149 10.26 -1.60 4.34
N CYS A 150 9.91 -1.93 5.59
CA CYS A 150 8.77 -1.32 6.27
C CYS A 150 8.96 0.20 6.38
N LEU A 151 10.13 0.64 6.84
CA LEU A 151 10.45 2.05 7.09
C LEU A 151 10.61 2.86 5.80
N ASN A 152 11.35 2.34 4.81
CA ASN A 152 11.71 3.08 3.60
C ASN A 152 10.69 2.97 2.47
N PHE A 153 9.75 2.02 2.52
CA PHE A 153 8.77 1.84 1.46
C PHE A 153 7.35 1.81 2.02
N TYR A 154 7.01 0.80 2.82
CA TYR A 154 5.61 0.52 3.16
C TYR A 154 4.95 1.65 3.95
N PHE A 155 5.59 2.15 5.00
CA PHE A 155 5.00 3.22 5.79
C PHE A 155 5.13 4.59 5.13
N LYS A 156 6.09 4.80 4.22
CA LYS A 156 6.13 6.03 3.41
C LYS A 156 4.92 6.15 2.48
N MET A 157 4.36 5.02 2.04
CA MET A 157 3.10 5.00 1.28
C MET A 157 1.90 5.54 2.08
N TYR A 158 1.99 5.66 3.41
CA TYR A 158 0.91 6.27 4.23
C TYR A 158 0.72 7.76 3.94
N TYR A 159 1.62 8.39 3.17
CA TYR A 159 1.40 9.73 2.64
C TYR A 159 0.07 9.89 1.89
N ILE A 160 -0.50 8.79 1.36
CA ILE A 160 -1.85 8.80 0.78
C ILE A 160 -2.92 9.31 1.75
N LYS A 161 -2.72 9.18 3.07
CA LYS A 161 -3.63 9.71 4.10
C LYS A 161 -3.58 11.25 4.17
N VAL A 162 -2.45 11.86 3.85
CA VAL A 162 -2.29 13.32 3.80
C VAL A 162 -2.98 13.86 2.57
N LYS A 163 -2.70 13.29 1.40
CA LYS A 163 -3.26 13.69 0.10
C LYS A 163 -4.24 12.62 -0.42
N HIS A 164 -5.40 12.47 0.21
CA HIS A 164 -6.34 11.38 -0.09
C HIS A 164 -7.27 11.63 -1.29
N HIS A 165 -7.23 12.82 -1.89
CA HIS A 165 -8.08 13.14 -3.04
C HIS A 165 -7.62 12.40 -4.31
N LEU A 166 -8.59 12.02 -5.16
CA LEU A 166 -8.34 11.29 -6.41
C LEU A 166 -7.32 11.99 -7.32
N LYS A 167 -7.36 13.34 -7.35
CA LYS A 167 -6.42 14.16 -8.12
C LYS A 167 -4.94 13.93 -7.79
N PHE A 168 -4.62 13.39 -6.61
CA PHE A 168 -3.24 13.05 -6.22
C PHE A 168 -2.89 11.58 -6.48
N GLY A 169 -3.82 10.77 -6.98
CA GLY A 169 -3.61 9.36 -7.28
C GLY A 169 -2.35 9.10 -8.13
N PRO A 170 -2.19 9.77 -9.29
CA PRO A 170 -0.99 9.63 -10.10
C PRO A 170 0.30 10.02 -9.36
N GLU A 171 0.28 11.08 -8.56
CA GLU A 171 1.43 11.49 -7.74
C GLU A 171 1.85 10.39 -6.75
N HIS A 172 0.88 9.66 -6.18
CA HIS A 172 1.17 8.54 -5.28
C HIS A 172 1.83 7.37 -6.01
N VAL A 173 1.45 7.11 -7.26
CA VAL A 173 2.11 6.09 -8.07
C VAL A 173 3.56 6.49 -8.35
N VAL A 174 3.81 7.72 -8.79
CA VAL A 174 5.17 8.25 -9.00
C VAL A 174 5.99 8.17 -7.72
N SER A 175 5.40 8.54 -6.58
CA SER A 175 6.03 8.42 -5.27
C SER A 175 6.39 6.98 -4.94
N SER A 176 5.49 6.03 -5.21
CA SER A 176 5.75 4.59 -5.05
C SER A 176 6.93 4.13 -5.90
N LEU A 177 6.99 4.56 -7.17
CA LEU A 177 8.07 4.21 -8.10
C LEU A 177 9.41 4.81 -7.65
N ARG A 178 9.40 6.05 -7.15
CA ARG A 178 10.59 6.67 -6.55
C ARG A 178 11.10 5.87 -5.35
N LEU A 179 10.22 5.49 -4.43
CA LEU A 179 10.59 4.67 -3.27
C LEU A 179 11.08 3.28 -3.69
N LEU A 180 10.48 2.68 -4.71
CA LEU A 180 10.89 1.42 -5.32
C LEU A 180 12.32 1.52 -5.87
N ARG A 181 12.66 2.60 -6.58
CA ARG A 181 13.99 2.86 -7.12
C ARG A 181 15.07 2.97 -6.04
N ASN A 182 14.71 3.35 -4.82
CA ASN A 182 15.66 3.45 -3.70
C ASN A 182 15.88 2.11 -2.97
N GLN A 183 15.14 1.04 -3.30
CA GLN A 183 15.31 -0.28 -2.69
C GLN A 183 16.49 -1.09 -3.27
N THR A 184 16.92 -2.12 -2.54
CA THR A 184 17.90 -3.09 -3.05
C THR A 184 17.32 -3.94 -4.19
N SER A 185 18.16 -4.43 -5.10
CA SER A 185 17.72 -5.22 -6.28
C SER A 185 16.87 -6.43 -5.89
N LYS A 186 17.22 -7.11 -4.79
CA LYS A 186 16.45 -8.24 -4.26
C LYS A 186 15.02 -7.82 -3.87
N VAL A 187 14.89 -6.73 -3.12
CA VAL A 187 13.58 -6.21 -2.69
C VAL A 187 12.79 -5.72 -3.89
N LYS A 188 13.41 -4.94 -4.79
CA LYS A 188 12.81 -4.47 -6.05
C LYS A 188 12.15 -5.61 -6.81
N ASN A 189 12.89 -6.68 -7.10
CA ASN A 189 12.36 -7.80 -7.89
C ASN A 189 11.12 -8.45 -7.26
N ILE A 190 11.04 -8.50 -5.93
CA ILE A 190 9.89 -9.08 -5.22
C ILE A 190 8.68 -8.13 -5.30
N ILE A 191 8.89 -6.83 -5.08
CA ILE A 191 7.80 -5.88 -4.89
C ILE A 191 7.33 -5.22 -6.19
N SER A 192 8.16 -5.16 -7.24
CA SER A 192 7.83 -4.51 -8.52
C SER A 192 6.49 -4.99 -9.07
N ALA A 193 6.26 -6.30 -9.05
CA ALA A 193 5.00 -6.88 -9.53
C ALA A 193 3.79 -6.43 -8.69
N ALA A 194 3.95 -6.25 -7.38
CA ALA A 194 2.89 -5.74 -6.52
C ALA A 194 2.63 -4.25 -6.75
N VAL A 195 3.68 -3.45 -6.96
CA VAL A 195 3.55 -2.02 -7.27
C VAL A 195 2.84 -1.80 -8.60
N ILE A 196 3.21 -2.55 -9.65
CA ILE A 196 2.57 -2.47 -10.97
C ILE A 196 1.09 -2.87 -10.89
N ARG A 197 0.76 -3.99 -10.22
CA ARG A 197 -0.64 -4.40 -10.02
C ARG A 197 -1.47 -3.39 -9.22
N GLY A 198 -0.83 -2.65 -8.31
CA GLY A 198 -1.49 -1.62 -7.51
C GLY A 198 -1.58 -0.25 -8.18
N ALA A 199 -0.99 -0.07 -9.35
CA ALA A 199 -0.85 1.23 -10.01
C ALA A 199 -2.10 1.69 -10.78
N TYR A 200 -3.30 1.42 -10.26
CA TYR A 200 -4.58 1.78 -10.91
C TYR A 200 -4.69 3.28 -11.24
N HIS A 201 -4.13 4.14 -10.39
CA HIS A 201 -4.11 5.59 -10.65
C HIS A 201 -3.16 6.01 -11.79
N ALA A 202 -2.40 5.09 -12.39
CA ALA A 202 -1.63 5.34 -13.60
C ALA A 202 -2.44 5.12 -14.88
N HIS A 203 -3.71 4.77 -14.80
CA HIS A 203 -4.58 4.77 -15.96
C HIS A 203 -4.74 6.17 -16.56
N PRO A 204 -4.86 6.28 -17.91
CA PRO A 204 -5.02 7.56 -18.59
C PRO A 204 -6.12 8.45 -18.01
N GLU A 205 -7.28 7.88 -17.73
CA GLU A 205 -8.43 8.60 -17.17
C GLU A 205 -8.11 9.27 -15.83
N ASN A 206 -7.36 8.59 -14.95
CA ASN A 206 -6.97 9.10 -13.64
C ASN A 206 -5.88 10.18 -13.76
N ILE A 207 -4.99 10.05 -14.76
CA ILE A 207 -3.96 11.05 -15.06
C ILE A 207 -4.61 12.32 -15.62
N LEU A 208 -5.55 12.17 -16.56
CA LEU A 208 -6.29 13.30 -17.11
C LEU A 208 -7.13 14.02 -16.03
N ASP A 209 -7.81 13.27 -15.16
CA ASP A 209 -8.56 13.85 -14.03
C ASP A 209 -7.66 14.63 -13.06
N SER A 210 -6.46 14.09 -12.78
CA SER A 210 -5.42 14.78 -12.01
C SER A 210 -5.00 16.09 -12.69
N PHE A 211 -4.77 16.07 -14.00
CA PHE A 211 -4.39 17.27 -14.77
C PHE A 211 -5.45 18.35 -14.76
N LEU A 212 -6.74 17.99 -14.85
CA LEU A 212 -7.84 18.96 -14.77
C LEU A 212 -7.86 19.73 -13.45
N SER A 213 -7.43 19.06 -12.38
CA SER A 213 -7.39 19.62 -11.02
C SER A 213 -6.00 20.09 -10.59
N SER A 214 -5.04 20.14 -11.52
CA SER A 214 -3.68 20.59 -11.26
C SER A 214 -3.61 22.10 -11.08
N GLU A 215 -2.70 22.57 -10.23
CA GLU A 215 -2.39 24.00 -10.09
C GLU A 215 -1.61 24.53 -11.31
N ASP A 216 -0.94 23.65 -12.06
CA ASP A 216 -0.23 24.00 -13.28
C ASP A 216 -1.21 24.20 -14.45
N GLN A 217 -1.21 25.43 -15.00
CA GLN A 217 -2.03 25.79 -16.15
C GLN A 217 -1.69 24.96 -17.39
N HIS A 218 -0.42 24.60 -17.59
CA HIS A 218 0.00 23.81 -18.74
C HIS A 218 -0.60 22.40 -18.68
N GLN A 219 -0.56 21.76 -17.50
CA GLN A 219 -1.20 20.45 -17.28
C GLN A 219 -2.70 20.50 -17.51
N ARG A 220 -3.40 21.52 -16.95
CA ARG A 220 -4.84 21.70 -17.19
C ARG A 220 -5.15 21.81 -18.68
N TYR A 221 -4.41 22.65 -19.41
CA TYR A 221 -4.63 22.84 -20.85
C TYR A 221 -4.35 21.56 -21.65
N PHE A 222 -3.29 20.83 -21.31
CA PHE A 222 -2.98 19.55 -21.92
C PHE A 222 -4.10 18.52 -21.67
N GLY A 223 -4.58 18.40 -20.42
CA GLY A 223 -5.68 17.50 -20.06
C GLY A 223 -6.96 17.79 -20.85
N VAL A 224 -7.36 19.06 -20.95
CA VAL A 224 -8.54 19.47 -21.75
C VAL A 224 -8.37 19.10 -23.22
N ARG A 225 -7.21 19.40 -23.84
CA ARG A 225 -6.97 19.06 -25.25
C ARG A 225 -7.02 17.56 -25.53
N GLN A 226 -6.50 16.73 -24.62
CA GLN A 226 -6.58 15.27 -24.76
C GLN A 226 -8.03 14.79 -24.69
N ILE A 227 -8.82 15.31 -23.74
CA ILE A 227 -10.24 14.97 -23.61
C ILE A 227 -11.02 15.38 -24.86
N GLU A 228 -10.78 16.58 -25.40
CA GLU A 228 -11.40 17.04 -26.66
C GLU A 228 -11.06 16.10 -27.83
N LYS A 229 -9.79 15.71 -27.95
CA LYS A 229 -9.30 14.78 -28.97
C LYS A 229 -9.96 13.41 -28.87
N ILE A 230 -10.12 12.86 -27.66
CA ILE A 230 -10.75 11.56 -27.40
C ILE A 230 -12.27 11.63 -27.69
N ARG A 231 -12.93 12.71 -27.26
CA ARG A 231 -14.38 12.89 -27.46
C ARG A 231 -14.75 13.05 -28.92
N LYS A 232 -13.87 13.64 -29.76
CA LYS A 232 -14.12 13.91 -31.19
C LYS A 232 -15.45 14.65 -31.42
N GLY A 233 -15.75 15.62 -30.55
CA GLY A 233 -17.00 16.41 -30.62
C GLY A 233 -18.26 15.69 -30.10
N ARG A 234 -18.14 14.50 -29.49
CA ARG A 234 -19.28 13.82 -28.85
C ARG A 234 -19.49 14.32 -27.41
N ASP A 235 -20.75 14.53 -27.04
CA ASP A 235 -21.14 14.91 -25.68
C ASP A 235 -20.88 13.81 -24.67
N PHE A 236 -21.01 12.54 -25.07
CA PHE A 236 -20.67 11.40 -24.24
C PHE A 236 -19.54 10.60 -24.90
N GLY A 237 -18.63 10.07 -24.06
CA GLY A 237 -17.57 9.16 -24.50
C GLY A 237 -18.14 7.79 -24.90
N ASP A 238 -17.24 6.83 -25.14
CA ASP A 238 -17.66 5.43 -25.29
C ASP A 238 -18.25 4.90 -23.97
N ALA A 239 -19.45 4.30 -24.04
CA ALA A 239 -20.16 3.74 -22.89
C ALA A 239 -20.00 2.21 -22.80
N THR A 240 -19.20 1.60 -23.66
CA THR A 240 -18.90 0.16 -23.57
C THR A 240 -18.18 -0.17 -22.27
N VAL A 241 -18.45 -1.37 -21.74
CA VAL A 241 -17.77 -1.85 -20.54
C VAL A 241 -16.31 -2.11 -20.88
N ARG A 242 -15.41 -1.35 -20.25
CA ARG A 242 -13.97 -1.54 -20.41
C ARG A 242 -13.51 -2.79 -19.63
N PRO A 243 -12.77 -3.72 -20.24
CA PRO A 243 -12.15 -4.79 -19.48
C PRO A 243 -11.11 -4.22 -18.50
N HIS A 244 -10.98 -4.84 -17.34
CA HIS A 244 -9.96 -4.46 -16.38
C HIS A 244 -8.59 -4.97 -16.83
N GLU A 245 -7.70 -4.03 -17.16
CA GLU A 245 -6.30 -4.30 -17.51
C GLU A 245 -5.38 -3.50 -16.60
N ASN A 246 -4.18 -4.02 -16.30
CA ASN A 246 -3.21 -3.22 -15.56
C ASN A 246 -2.56 -2.19 -16.49
N PRO A 247 -2.31 -0.94 -16.02
CA PRO A 247 -1.67 0.06 -16.84
C PRO A 247 -0.21 -0.31 -17.16
N LYS A 248 0.26 0.07 -18.34
CA LYS A 248 1.65 -0.15 -18.77
C LYS A 248 2.56 0.94 -18.21
N VAL A 249 2.84 0.84 -16.91
CA VAL A 249 3.57 1.86 -16.16
C VAL A 249 5.06 1.91 -16.53
N ASN A 250 5.55 3.11 -16.82
CA ASN A 250 6.96 3.42 -16.91
C ASN A 250 7.62 3.45 -15.51
N LEU A 251 8.45 2.45 -15.21
CA LEU A 251 9.13 2.36 -13.91
C LEU A 251 10.12 3.50 -13.62
N GLN A 252 10.56 4.21 -14.66
CA GLN A 252 11.45 5.37 -14.54
C GLN A 252 10.70 6.70 -14.44
N ALA A 253 9.37 6.69 -14.37
CA ALA A 253 8.57 7.90 -14.29
C ALA A 253 8.99 8.77 -13.09
N THR A 254 9.19 10.05 -13.37
CA THR A 254 9.52 11.10 -12.39
C THR A 254 8.37 12.08 -12.17
N SER A 255 7.47 12.18 -13.14
CA SER A 255 6.25 12.97 -13.09
C SER A 255 5.03 12.12 -13.46
N PRO A 256 3.80 12.60 -13.14
CA PRO A 256 2.58 11.94 -13.60
C PRO A 256 2.46 11.84 -15.13
N GLU A 257 3.06 12.79 -15.87
CA GLU A 257 3.09 12.82 -17.34
C GLU A 257 3.92 11.66 -17.90
N ASP A 258 4.99 11.27 -17.19
CA ASP A 258 5.90 10.20 -17.61
C ASP A 258 5.37 8.79 -17.30
N LEU A 259 4.25 8.67 -16.57
CA LEU A 259 3.76 7.38 -16.07
C LEU A 259 3.38 6.42 -17.20
N ILE A 260 2.75 6.96 -18.25
CA ILE A 260 2.31 6.23 -19.43
C ILE A 260 2.44 7.12 -20.65
N ASN A 261 2.54 6.51 -21.83
CA ASN A 261 2.52 7.26 -23.07
C ASN A 261 1.07 7.44 -23.55
N LEU A 262 0.49 8.59 -23.20
CA LEU A 262 -0.87 9.00 -23.55
C LEU A 262 -1.14 9.08 -25.07
N GLU A 263 -0.10 9.22 -25.90
CA GLU A 263 -0.26 9.27 -27.36
C GLU A 263 -0.29 7.88 -28.00
N SER A 264 0.34 6.90 -27.37
CA SER A 264 0.41 5.52 -27.84
C SER A 264 -0.71 4.62 -27.31
N GLU A 265 -1.35 5.02 -26.21
CA GLU A 265 -2.51 4.31 -25.71
C GLU A 265 -3.74 4.70 -26.55
N ASN A 266 -4.39 3.71 -27.17
CA ASN A 266 -5.69 3.87 -27.82
C ASN A 266 -6.75 4.12 -26.74
N ILE A 267 -6.81 5.36 -26.24
CA ILE A 267 -7.84 5.85 -25.31
C ILE A 267 -9.07 6.28 -26.09
#